data_AF-A0A1H8IKJ4-F1
#
_entry.id   AF-A0A1H8IKJ4-F1
#
_cell.length_a   1.000
_cell.length_b   1.000
_cell.length_c   1.000
_cell.angle_alpha   90.00
_cell.angle_beta   90.00
_cell.angle_gamma   90.00
#
_symmetry.space_group_name_H-M   'P 1'
#
loop_
_entity.id
_entity.type
_entity.pdbx_description
1 polymer ?
#
loop_
_entity_poly.entity_id
_entity_poly.type
_entity_poly.pdbx_seq_one_letter_code
_entity_poly.pdbx_strand_id
1 'polypeptide(L)'
;MKIGVYSTNINFDRKSSSANINGVTGSVWDIHTFQEYDRITGTVTEQVTRVDANYSAQKLLSYGPLDDSGFSVGVSLSGITSPVSWSFSTGAASTNNTSSIASKYGRWIWTASVTTFGDPFVTEPGIRVSNTSGSLAVKFSHTFGTNYGSHGTGVVTASIPDR
;
A
#
# COMPACT_ATOMS: atom_id res chain seq x y z
N MET A 1 17.01 -4.29 -21.28
CA MET A 1 17.87 -3.46 -20.41
C MET A 1 17.29 -3.48 -19.01
N LYS A 2 18.11 -3.74 -17.98
CA LYS A 2 17.68 -3.68 -16.58
C LYS A 2 17.95 -2.27 -16.05
N ILE A 3 16.93 -1.60 -15.53
CA ILE A 3 17.03 -0.21 -15.04
C ILE A 3 17.11 -0.12 -13.51
N GLY A 4 16.69 -1.17 -12.80
CA GLY A 4 16.76 -1.23 -11.34
C GLY A 4 16.29 -2.58 -10.80
N VAL A 5 16.20 -2.68 -9.49
CA VAL A 5 15.56 -3.79 -8.76
C VAL A 5 14.44 -3.19 -7.94
N TYR A 6 13.29 -3.86 -7.93
CA TYR A 6 12.16 -3.49 -7.11
C TYR A 6 11.79 -4.66 -6.20
N SER A 7 11.76 -4.37 -4.90
CA SER A 7 11.45 -5.33 -3.85
C SER A 7 10.19 -4.90 -3.12
N THR A 8 9.33 -5.85 -2.75
CA THR A 8 8.13 -5.58 -1.97
C THR A 8 7.98 -6.62 -0.87
N ASN A 9 7.82 -6.16 0.36
CA ASN A 9 7.48 -6.96 1.52
C ASN A 9 6.07 -6.59 1.98
N ILE A 10 5.20 -7.59 2.13
CA ILE A 10 3.84 -7.42 2.60
C ILE A 10 3.74 -8.05 3.97
N ASN A 11 3.39 -7.24 4.97
CA ASN A 11 3.17 -7.70 6.33
C ASN A 11 1.68 -7.67 6.67
N PHE A 12 1.21 -8.72 7.33
CA PHE A 12 -0.16 -8.84 7.82
C PHE A 12 -0.13 -8.92 9.35
N ASP A 13 -0.66 -7.89 10.00
CA ASP A 13 -0.73 -7.80 11.46
C ASP A 13 -2.19 -7.92 11.94
N ARG A 14 -2.52 -8.98 12.67
CA ARG A 14 -3.88 -9.20 13.20
C ARG A 14 -4.10 -8.32 14.42
N LYS A 15 -4.99 -7.34 14.31
CA LYS A 15 -5.34 -6.44 15.43
C LYS A 15 -6.48 -6.96 16.30
N SER A 16 -7.35 -7.79 15.72
CA SER A 16 -8.43 -8.47 16.45
C SER A 16 -8.86 -9.74 15.72
N SER A 17 -9.27 -10.75 16.48
CA SER A 17 -9.88 -12.00 15.98
C SER A 17 -11.39 -12.09 16.29
N SER A 18 -11.98 -11.09 16.94
CA SER A 18 -13.37 -11.15 17.43
C SER A 18 -14.08 -9.78 17.45
N ALA A 19 -13.69 -8.89 16.55
CA ALA A 19 -14.31 -7.58 16.40
C ALA A 19 -15.76 -7.68 15.92
N ASN A 20 -16.63 -6.77 16.40
CA ASN A 20 -17.99 -6.65 15.88
C ASN A 20 -17.99 -5.81 14.59
N ILE A 21 -18.26 -6.46 13.45
CA ILE A 21 -18.34 -5.84 12.13
C ILE A 21 -19.81 -5.76 11.72
N ASN A 22 -20.50 -4.69 12.13
CA ASN A 22 -21.93 -4.48 11.87
C ASN A 22 -22.80 -5.68 12.29
N GLY A 23 -22.60 -6.20 13.51
CA GLY A 23 -23.34 -7.34 14.06
C GLY A 23 -22.76 -8.71 13.72
N VAL A 24 -21.70 -8.79 12.91
CA VAL A 24 -21.02 -10.04 12.57
C VAL A 24 -19.64 -10.08 13.22
N THR A 25 -19.32 -11.15 13.92
CA THR A 25 -17.96 -11.34 14.48
C THR A 25 -16.96 -11.54 13.35
N GLY A 26 -15.95 -10.68 13.28
CA GLY A 26 -14.89 -10.70 12.28
C GLY A 26 -13.51 -10.45 12.88
N SER A 27 -12.49 -10.51 12.03
CA SER A 27 -11.12 -10.11 12.34
C SER A 27 -10.85 -8.70 11.79
N VAL A 28 -9.83 -8.04 12.33
CA VAL A 28 -9.31 -6.76 11.83
C VAL A 28 -7.80 -6.91 11.65
N TRP A 29 -7.30 -6.45 10.51
CA TRP A 29 -5.91 -6.60 10.09
C TRP A 29 -5.36 -5.27 9.59
N ASP A 30 -4.13 -4.99 9.98
CA ASP A 30 -3.30 -3.96 9.36
C ASP A 30 -2.37 -4.63 8.35
N ILE A 31 -2.35 -4.10 7.13
CA ILE A 31 -1.54 -4.61 6.02
C ILE A 31 -0.58 -3.51 5.61
N HIS A 32 0.70 -3.78 5.79
CA HIS A 32 1.80 -2.86 5.50
C HIS A 32 2.54 -3.35 4.26
N THR A 33 2.90 -2.43 3.36
CA THR A 33 3.60 -2.78 2.12
C THR A 33 4.89 -1.98 2.00
N PHE A 34 5.98 -2.51 2.55
CA PHE A 34 7.31 -1.92 2.40
C PHE A 34 7.84 -2.21 1.00
N GLN A 35 8.25 -1.15 0.31
CA GLN A 35 8.66 -1.20 -1.08
C GLN A 35 9.96 -0.43 -1.22
N GLU A 36 10.91 -1.02 -1.94
CA GLU A 36 12.21 -0.44 -2.17
C GLU A 36 12.57 -0.59 -3.65
N TYR A 37 12.98 0.53 -4.25
CA TYR A 37 13.51 0.58 -5.60
C TYR A 37 14.98 1.00 -5.56
N ASP A 38 15.85 0.07 -5.96
CA ASP A 38 17.27 0.31 -6.16
C ASP A 38 17.52 0.62 -7.63
N ARG A 39 18.03 1.83 -7.91
CA ARG A 39 18.29 2.22 -9.29
C ARG A 39 19.63 1.66 -9.76
N ILE A 40 19.65 1.17 -11.01
CA ILE A 40 20.88 0.81 -11.72
C ILE A 40 21.18 1.85 -12.80
N THR A 41 20.17 2.24 -13.58
CA THR A 41 20.30 3.19 -14.69
C THR A 41 18.92 3.73 -15.08
N GLY A 42 18.86 4.79 -15.88
CA GLY A 42 17.62 5.46 -16.22
C GLY A 42 17.03 6.27 -15.06
N THR A 43 15.82 6.76 -15.29
CA THR A 43 15.14 7.67 -14.36
C THR A 43 13.73 7.18 -14.15
N VAL A 44 13.37 6.96 -12.87
CA VAL A 44 12.00 6.70 -12.45
C VAL A 44 11.46 7.98 -11.85
N THR A 45 10.35 8.46 -12.41
CA THR A 45 9.70 9.71 -12.01
C THR A 45 8.34 9.48 -11.37
N GLU A 46 7.75 8.30 -11.57
CA GLU A 46 6.46 7.94 -11.03
C GLU A 46 6.46 6.48 -10.55
N GLN A 47 5.84 6.24 -9.40
CA GLN A 47 5.46 4.91 -8.94
C GLN A 47 3.99 4.91 -8.55
N VAL A 48 3.21 4.03 -9.12
CA VAL A 48 1.83 3.76 -8.70
C VAL A 48 1.81 2.46 -7.93
N THR A 49 1.30 2.49 -6.71
CA THR A 49 1.06 1.31 -5.89
C THR A 49 -0.43 1.13 -5.66
N ARG A 50 -0.93 -0.08 -5.86
CA ARG A 50 -2.31 -0.46 -5.55
C ARG A 50 -2.31 -1.67 -4.63
N VAL A 51 -3.11 -1.60 -3.56
CA VAL A 51 -3.44 -2.71 -2.67
C VAL A 51 -4.95 -2.83 -2.59
N ASP A 52 -5.49 -3.94 -3.06
CA ASP A 52 -6.91 -4.16 -3.27
C ASP A 52 -7.41 -5.31 -2.38
N ALA A 53 -8.38 -4.99 -1.53
CA ALA A 53 -9.01 -5.89 -0.59
C ALA A 53 -10.48 -6.17 -0.98
N ASN A 54 -10.83 -6.04 -2.26
CA ASN A 54 -12.19 -6.16 -2.77
C ASN A 54 -12.64 -7.62 -2.90
N TYR A 55 -12.78 -8.26 -1.74
CA TYR A 55 -13.43 -9.56 -1.58
C TYR A 55 -14.75 -9.37 -0.83
N SER A 56 -15.70 -10.27 -1.04
CA SER A 56 -17.07 -10.17 -0.48
C SER A 56 -17.07 -10.15 1.04
N ALA A 57 -16.24 -10.98 1.68
CA ALA A 57 -16.09 -11.08 3.13
C ALA A 57 -15.24 -9.96 3.76
N GLN A 58 -14.62 -9.12 2.93
CA GLN A 58 -13.69 -8.09 3.38
C GLN A 58 -14.29 -6.69 3.28
N LYS A 59 -13.92 -5.81 4.22
CA LYS A 59 -14.16 -4.37 4.12
C LYS A 59 -12.86 -3.62 4.36
N LEU A 60 -12.59 -2.63 3.52
CA LEU A 60 -11.55 -1.65 3.79
C LEU A 60 -12.08 -0.67 4.84
N LEU A 61 -11.34 -0.49 5.93
CA LEU A 61 -11.69 0.38 7.04
C LEU A 61 -10.90 1.70 7.00
N SER A 62 -9.63 1.63 6.62
CA SER A 62 -8.74 2.79 6.53
C SER A 62 -7.63 2.51 5.53
N TYR A 63 -7.03 3.57 5.01
CA TYR A 63 -5.83 3.51 4.19
C TYR A 63 -4.94 4.69 4.52
N GLY A 64 -3.65 4.57 4.23
CA GLY A 64 -2.74 5.71 4.23
C GLY A 64 -1.44 5.39 3.51
N PRO A 65 -0.66 6.42 3.14
CA PRO A 65 -0.83 7.82 3.54
C PRO A 65 -1.91 8.56 2.74
N LEU A 66 -2.30 9.76 3.20
CA LEU A 66 -3.11 10.70 2.43
C LEU A 66 -2.20 11.52 1.48
N ASP A 67 -2.76 12.50 0.78
CA ASP A 67 -1.97 13.42 -0.04
C ASP A 67 -0.91 14.12 0.82
N ASP A 68 0.33 14.10 0.35
CA ASP A 68 1.47 14.69 1.03
C ASP A 68 2.47 15.22 -0.01
N SER A 69 3.18 16.27 0.36
CA SER A 69 4.26 16.86 -0.42
C SER A 69 5.41 17.14 0.53
N GLY A 70 6.16 16.09 0.87
CA GLY A 70 7.13 16.16 1.95
C GLY A 70 8.15 15.03 1.89
N PHE A 71 9.28 15.26 2.55
CA PHE A 71 10.34 14.27 2.67
C PHE A 71 9.97 13.13 3.62
N SER A 72 9.12 13.40 4.60
CA SER A 72 8.60 12.41 5.54
C SER A 72 7.11 12.28 5.33
N VAL A 73 6.66 11.06 5.10
CA VAL A 73 5.27 10.74 4.80
C VAL A 73 4.68 9.95 5.94
N GLY A 74 3.56 10.43 6.48
CA GLY A 74 2.87 9.82 7.62
C GLY A 74 1.71 8.92 7.20
N VAL A 75 1.68 7.70 7.73
CA VAL A 75 0.54 6.79 7.60
C VAL A 75 -0.20 6.73 8.92
N SER A 76 -1.52 6.85 8.88
CA SER A 76 -2.40 6.65 10.03
C SER A 76 -3.57 5.77 9.63
N LEU A 77 -3.75 4.66 10.34
CA LEU A 77 -4.87 3.74 10.16
C LEU A 77 -5.76 3.76 11.39
N SER A 78 -7.06 3.94 11.18
CA SER A 78 -8.06 4.02 12.24
C SER A 78 -9.25 3.09 11.94
N GLY A 79 -10.24 3.05 12.84
CA GLY A 79 -11.45 2.25 12.67
C GLY A 79 -11.83 1.49 13.94
N ILE A 80 -12.12 0.21 13.78
CA ILE A 80 -12.74 -0.63 14.82
C ILE A 80 -11.78 -0.96 15.98
N THR A 81 -10.48 -1.05 15.70
CA THR A 81 -9.43 -1.29 16.69
C THR A 81 -8.62 -0.02 16.93
N SER A 82 -7.77 -0.02 17.95
CA SER A 82 -6.87 1.10 18.27
C SER A 82 -6.13 1.60 17.01
N PRO A 83 -6.01 2.93 16.82
CA PRO A 83 -5.25 3.49 15.71
C PRO A 83 -3.79 3.04 15.72
N VAL A 84 -3.17 2.98 14.54
CA VAL A 84 -1.72 2.78 14.37
C VAL A 84 -1.19 3.83 13.41
N SER A 85 0.04 4.28 13.64
CA SER A 85 0.71 5.22 12.77
C SER A 85 2.19 4.91 12.64
N TRP A 86 2.74 5.18 11.47
CA TRP A 86 4.17 5.14 11.18
C TRP A 86 4.53 6.21 10.16
N SER A 87 5.81 6.43 9.96
CA SER A 87 6.32 7.36 8.96
C SER A 87 7.53 6.78 8.25
N PHE A 88 7.68 7.11 6.97
CA PHE A 88 8.86 6.77 6.17
C PHE A 88 9.35 7.98 5.41
N SER A 89 10.58 7.93 4.92
CA SER A 89 11.14 8.96 4.06
C SER A 89 11.04 8.53 2.60
N THR A 90 10.42 9.36 1.77
CA THR A 90 10.34 9.14 0.32
C THR A 90 11.41 9.95 -0.43
N GLY A 91 12.22 10.73 0.29
CA GLY A 91 13.08 11.74 -0.32
C GLY A 91 12.25 12.86 -0.94
N ALA A 92 12.70 13.41 -2.07
CA ALA A 92 11.98 14.48 -2.77
C ALA A 92 10.87 13.90 -3.66
N ALA A 93 9.78 13.39 -3.05
CA ALA A 93 8.61 12.89 -3.76
C ALA A 93 7.31 13.41 -3.15
N SER A 94 6.28 13.58 -3.98
CA SER A 94 4.91 13.85 -3.54
C SER A 94 4.04 12.60 -3.66
N THR A 95 2.98 12.56 -2.88
CA THR A 95 1.96 11.51 -2.88
C THR A 95 0.62 12.08 -3.31
N ASN A 96 0.00 11.42 -4.29
CA ASN A 96 -1.39 11.59 -4.63
C ASN A 96 -2.16 10.30 -4.29
N ASN A 97 -3.03 10.38 -3.29
CA ASN A 97 -3.91 9.31 -2.86
C ASN A 97 -5.18 9.30 -3.71
N THR A 98 -5.43 8.16 -4.35
CA THR A 98 -6.63 7.91 -5.16
C THR A 98 -7.38 6.66 -4.68
N SER A 99 -7.24 6.37 -3.39
CA SER A 99 -7.82 5.22 -2.68
C SER A 99 -9.34 5.33 -2.55
N SER A 100 -10.01 4.20 -2.32
CA SER A 100 -11.46 4.16 -2.17
C SER A 100 -11.88 3.12 -1.14
N ILE A 101 -12.52 3.58 -0.06
CA ILE A 101 -13.18 2.70 0.93
C ILE A 101 -14.29 1.90 0.25
N ALA A 102 -15.14 2.56 -0.54
CA ALA A 102 -16.28 1.93 -1.19
C ALA A 102 -15.87 0.82 -2.17
N SER A 103 -14.81 1.07 -2.94
CA SER A 103 -14.25 0.09 -3.89
C SER A 103 -13.19 -0.82 -3.25
N LYS A 104 -12.94 -0.67 -1.95
CA LYS A 104 -12.06 -1.50 -1.11
C LYS A 104 -10.61 -1.59 -1.58
N TYR A 105 -10.01 -0.48 -1.99
CA TYR A 105 -8.59 -0.45 -2.34
C TYR A 105 -7.86 0.80 -1.82
N GLY A 106 -6.59 0.63 -1.49
CA GLY A 106 -5.59 1.70 -1.40
C GLY A 106 -4.89 1.90 -2.73
N ARG A 107 -4.70 3.16 -3.16
CA ARG A 107 -3.92 3.51 -4.35
C ARG A 107 -3.16 4.81 -4.14
N TRP A 108 -1.86 4.76 -4.34
CA TRP A 108 -0.95 5.90 -4.16
C TRP A 108 -0.12 6.09 -5.42
N ILE A 109 -0.07 7.33 -5.89
CA ILE A 109 0.77 7.76 -7.00
C ILE A 109 1.87 8.62 -6.40
N TRP A 110 3.09 8.11 -6.45
CA TRP A 110 4.29 8.80 -6.02
C TRP A 110 4.89 9.49 -7.22
N THR A 111 5.19 10.79 -7.13
CA THR A 111 5.83 11.54 -8.20
C THR A 111 7.10 12.18 -7.67
N ALA A 112 8.22 12.03 -8.38
CA ALA A 112 9.45 12.71 -8.02
C ALA A 112 9.25 14.23 -8.11
N SER A 113 9.54 14.94 -7.02
CA SER A 113 9.49 16.41 -6.96
C SER A 113 10.73 17.06 -7.62
N VAL A 114 11.74 16.25 -7.93
CA VAL A 114 12.94 16.60 -8.71
C VAL A 114 13.02 15.72 -9.96
N THR A 115 14.13 15.74 -10.69
CA THR A 115 14.29 14.99 -11.94
C THR A 115 14.16 13.47 -11.80
N THR A 116 14.36 12.89 -10.60
CA THR A 116 14.28 11.45 -10.32
C THR A 116 13.98 11.20 -8.84
N PHE A 117 13.45 10.02 -8.50
CA PHE A 117 13.43 9.59 -7.10
C PHE A 117 14.83 9.46 -6.48
N GLY A 118 14.89 9.52 -5.15
CA GLY A 118 16.09 9.16 -4.38
C GLY A 118 16.51 7.70 -4.60
N ASP A 119 17.72 7.37 -4.18
CA ASP A 119 18.35 6.06 -4.41
C ASP A 119 18.96 5.54 -3.10
N PRO A 120 18.33 4.56 -2.43
CA PRO A 120 17.09 3.87 -2.82
C PRO A 120 15.84 4.75 -2.67
N PHE A 121 14.79 4.45 -3.45
CA PHE A 121 13.45 5.01 -3.25
C PHE A 121 12.58 4.06 -2.45
N VAL A 122 12.04 4.53 -1.33
CA VAL A 122 11.27 3.70 -0.40
C VAL A 122 9.85 4.23 -0.25
N THR A 123 8.88 3.33 -0.22
CA THR A 123 7.50 3.65 0.19
C THR A 123 6.94 2.58 1.11
N GLU A 124 6.11 2.98 2.06
CA GLU A 124 5.47 2.04 2.99
C GLU A 124 3.98 2.37 3.24
N PRO A 125 3.14 2.39 2.20
CA PRO A 125 1.70 2.56 2.39
C PRO A 125 1.08 1.34 3.08
N GLY A 126 -0.11 1.55 3.63
CA GLY A 126 -0.85 0.50 4.31
C GLY A 126 -2.37 0.68 4.27
N ILE A 127 -3.06 -0.43 4.57
CA ILE A 127 -4.50 -0.49 4.68
C ILE A 127 -4.94 -1.24 5.94
N ARG A 128 -6.09 -0.86 6.50
CA ARG A 128 -6.77 -1.63 7.54
C ARG A 128 -7.99 -2.32 6.95
N VAL A 129 -8.09 -3.63 7.12
CA VAL A 129 -9.16 -4.46 6.53
C VAL A 129 -9.83 -5.27 7.62
N SER A 130 -11.17 -5.37 7.59
CA SER A 130 -11.89 -6.40 8.36
C SER A 130 -12.23 -7.58 7.49
N ASN A 131 -12.25 -8.79 8.06
CA ASN A 131 -12.69 -10.00 7.38
C ASN A 131 -13.70 -10.77 8.24
N THR A 132 -14.83 -11.18 7.65
CA THR A 132 -15.89 -11.90 8.39
C THR A 132 -15.90 -13.39 8.15
N SER A 133 -15.20 -13.89 7.12
CA SER A 133 -15.18 -15.33 6.78
C SER A 133 -14.05 -15.68 5.81
N GLY A 134 -13.51 -16.89 5.90
CA GLY A 134 -12.51 -17.39 4.97
C GLY A 134 -11.12 -16.82 5.21
N SER A 135 -10.25 -17.00 4.23
CA SER A 135 -8.91 -16.40 4.23
C SER A 135 -8.98 -14.89 3.99
N LEU A 136 -8.08 -14.15 4.62
CA LEU A 136 -7.82 -12.77 4.24
C LEU A 136 -6.92 -12.76 3.00
N ALA A 137 -7.30 -12.01 1.98
CA ALA A 137 -6.52 -11.87 0.74
C ALA A 137 -6.44 -10.41 0.28
N VAL A 138 -5.32 -10.05 -0.32
CA VAL A 138 -5.14 -8.78 -1.02
C VAL A 138 -4.47 -8.99 -2.37
N LYS A 139 -4.89 -8.21 -3.36
CA LYS A 139 -4.20 -8.08 -4.64
C LYS A 139 -3.31 -6.86 -4.59
N PHE A 140 -2.06 -6.99 -5.02
CA PHE A 140 -1.13 -5.89 -5.11
C PHE A 140 -0.51 -5.79 -6.50
N SER A 141 -0.23 -4.57 -6.92
CA SER A 141 0.39 -4.29 -8.21
C SER A 141 1.11 -2.95 -8.19
N HIS A 142 2.18 -2.85 -8.97
CA HIS A 142 2.93 -1.62 -9.13
C HIS A 142 3.06 -1.25 -10.60
N THR A 143 3.14 0.06 -10.87
CA THR A 143 3.46 0.61 -12.18
C THR A 143 4.51 1.69 -12.01
N PHE A 144 5.53 1.70 -12.86
CA PHE A 144 6.64 2.65 -12.82
C PHE A 144 6.65 3.48 -14.09
N GLY A 145 6.59 4.80 -13.95
CA GLY A 145 6.85 5.75 -15.01
C GLY A 145 8.35 6.02 -15.11
N THR A 146 8.91 5.74 -16.29
CA THR A 146 10.35 5.89 -16.56
C THR A 146 10.57 6.73 -17.81
N ASN A 147 11.80 7.22 -17.98
CA ASN A 147 12.19 7.90 -19.21
C ASN A 147 12.16 7.01 -20.48
N TYR A 148 11.93 5.71 -20.34
CA TYR A 148 11.77 4.75 -21.45
C TYR A 148 10.32 4.27 -21.65
N GLY A 149 9.37 4.77 -20.86
CA GLY A 149 7.97 4.34 -20.86
C GLY A 149 7.50 3.79 -19.51
N SER A 150 6.38 3.07 -19.52
CA SER A 150 5.76 2.50 -18.32
C SER A 150 6.05 1.00 -18.19
N HIS A 151 6.33 0.55 -16.96
CA HIS A 151 6.48 -0.88 -16.63
C HIS A 151 5.55 -1.26 -15.47
N GLY A 152 4.75 -2.31 -15.66
CA GLY A 152 3.88 -2.86 -14.62
C GLY A 152 4.33 -4.23 -14.14
N THR A 153 4.20 -4.50 -12.85
CA THR A 153 4.55 -5.81 -12.25
C THR A 153 3.53 -6.91 -12.55
N GLY A 154 2.37 -6.55 -13.09
CA GLY A 154 1.18 -7.39 -13.03
C GLY A 154 0.56 -7.41 -11.63
N VAL A 155 -0.52 -8.18 -11.47
CA VAL A 155 -1.24 -8.33 -10.20
C VAL A 155 -0.79 -9.62 -9.52
N VAL A 156 -0.36 -9.50 -8.27
CA VAL A 156 -0.03 -10.63 -7.40
C VAL A 156 -1.06 -10.69 -6.27
N THR A 157 -1.44 -11.89 -5.86
CA THR A 157 -2.36 -12.09 -4.73
C THR A 157 -1.59 -12.67 -3.55
N ALA A 158 -1.70 -12.05 -2.38
CA ALA A 158 -1.21 -12.57 -1.12
C ALA A 158 -2.41 -12.92 -0.22
N SER A 159 -2.36 -14.06 0.45
CA SER A 159 -3.44 -14.52 1.32
C SER A 159 -2.93 -15.27 2.54
N ILE A 160 -3.66 -15.17 3.63
CA ILE A 160 -3.40 -15.89 4.88
C ILE A 160 -4.68 -16.54 5.43
N PRO A 161 -4.60 -17.73 6.05
CA PRO A 161 -5.72 -18.31 6.77
C PRO A 161 -6.21 -17.39 7.90
N ASP A 162 -7.53 -17.32 8.09
CA ASP A 162 -8.11 -16.43 9.10
C ASP A 162 -9.35 -16.99 9.79
N ARG A 163 -10.52 -17.03 9.13
CA ARG A 163 -11.81 -17.43 9.73
C ARG A 163 -12.47 -18.60 9.02
#